data_AF-A0A9X2FNQ2-F1
#
_entry.id   AF-A0A9X2FNQ2-F1
#
_cell.length_a   1.000
_cell.length_b   1.000
_cell.length_c   1.000
_cell.angle_alpha   90.00
_cell.angle_beta   90.00
_cell.angle_gamma   90.00
#
_symmetry.space_group_name_H-M   'P 1'
#
loop_
_entity.id
_entity.type
_entity.pdbx_description
1 polymer ?
#
loop_
_entity_poly.entity_id
_entity_poly.type
_entity_poly.pdbx_seq_one_letter_code
_entity_poly.pdbx_strand_id
1 'polypeptide(L)'
;MTDTPRSFARTIGIDYSGAETAEASLKGLRVYLSFSDEEAQEVLPPAGPKKYWTRRGLAAWLMQELDGRVPTIVGIDHAFSFPMRYFERHRLAPDWSSFLDDFCAHWPTDEPHTYVDFVRYGHVGNGAARTGERTWRRLTEEATGSAKSVFHFDVQGSVAKSTHSGIPWLRALRRAKPELHFWPFDGWMPAPGASVVVEAYPRLWSANYPRSARTPDQHDAYAIARWLQEADCSGDLAGAFAAPEPEPIARMGQVEGWILGATWPPAKKPKPKPKRKPSLQGVAPARTTRPGFLNRNDQEVLRKTDLPGNDHNQLVYILRCRRCGERYGANGSDIFQRRCPACGAGRPGLPIDHA
;
A
#
# COMPACT_ATOMS: atom_id res chain seq x y z
N MET A 1 26.17 24.37 13.79
CA MET A 1 25.46 23.10 13.60
C MET A 1 25.39 22.48 14.98
N THR A 2 24.23 22.48 15.61
CA THR A 2 24.03 21.82 16.90
C THR A 2 24.07 20.33 16.63
N ASP A 3 25.16 19.70 17.06
CA ASP A 3 25.37 18.26 17.00
C ASP A 3 24.30 17.60 17.89
N THR A 4 23.16 17.27 17.28
CA THR A 4 22.05 16.66 18.02
C THR A 4 22.40 15.18 18.12
N PRO A 5 22.66 14.66 19.32
CA PRO A 5 23.04 13.25 19.46
C PRO A 5 21.91 12.36 18.94
N ARG A 6 22.27 11.38 18.11
CA ARG A 6 21.35 10.38 17.56
C ARG A 6 20.59 9.68 18.68
N SER A 7 19.28 9.49 18.48
CA SER A 7 18.45 8.73 19.42
C SER A 7 18.53 7.24 19.16
N PHE A 8 18.82 6.83 17.91
CA PHE A 8 18.85 5.43 17.48
C PHE A 8 20.20 5.06 16.88
N ALA A 9 20.83 4.05 17.47
CA ALA A 9 22.07 3.49 16.92
C ALA A 9 21.80 2.60 15.70
N ARG A 10 20.61 2.00 15.61
CA ARG A 10 20.23 1.09 14.53
C ARG A 10 18.87 1.49 13.95
N THR A 11 18.77 1.49 12.63
CA THR A 11 17.48 1.66 11.94
C THR A 11 17.21 0.45 11.04
N ILE A 12 15.96 0.02 11.00
CA ILE A 12 15.53 -1.14 10.20
C ILE A 12 14.31 -0.72 9.38
N GLY A 13 14.38 -0.95 8.07
CA GLY A 13 13.28 -0.75 7.14
C GLY A 13 12.81 -2.07 6.57
N ILE A 14 11.50 -2.31 6.60
CA ILE A 14 10.89 -3.58 6.18
C ILE A 14 9.80 -3.30 5.16
N ASP A 15 9.99 -3.83 3.95
CA ASP A 15 8.89 -4.02 3.01
C ASP A 15 8.25 -5.37 3.31
N TYR A 16 7.00 -5.34 3.78
CA TYR A 16 6.35 -6.51 4.38
C TYR A 16 5.41 -7.21 3.40
N SER A 17 5.66 -8.49 3.15
CA SER A 17 4.83 -9.28 2.24
C SER A 17 3.77 -10.10 2.98
N GLY A 18 2.51 -9.96 2.55
CA GLY A 18 1.42 -10.85 2.95
C GLY A 18 1.12 -11.98 1.96
N ALA A 19 2.07 -12.29 1.07
CA ALA A 19 1.96 -13.44 0.19
C ALA A 19 2.13 -14.73 1.00
N GLU A 20 1.43 -15.78 0.58
CA GLU A 20 1.58 -17.15 1.07
C GLU A 20 1.48 -17.32 2.61
N THR A 21 2.00 -18.44 3.15
CA THR A 21 1.96 -18.77 4.58
C THR A 21 3.10 -18.10 5.34
N ALA A 22 3.09 -18.22 6.67
CA ALA A 22 4.14 -17.67 7.52
C ALA A 22 5.53 -18.31 7.33
N GLU A 23 5.58 -19.55 6.82
CA GLU A 23 6.79 -20.38 6.59
C GLU A 23 7.30 -20.32 5.14
N ALA A 24 6.56 -19.65 4.25
CA ALA A 24 6.93 -19.52 2.84
C ALA A 24 8.16 -18.60 2.67
N SER A 25 8.99 -18.89 1.67
CA SER A 25 10.17 -18.07 1.33
C SER A 25 9.73 -16.89 0.47
N LEU A 26 9.49 -15.72 1.08
CA LEU A 26 8.79 -14.60 0.44
C LEU A 26 9.74 -13.65 -0.29
N LYS A 27 9.71 -13.66 -1.63
CA LYS A 27 10.52 -12.74 -2.44
C LYS A 27 10.21 -11.26 -2.17
N GLY A 28 8.98 -10.93 -1.80
CA GLY A 28 8.59 -9.55 -1.48
C GLY A 28 8.85 -9.14 -0.03
N LEU A 29 9.36 -10.03 0.83
CA LEU A 29 9.69 -9.67 2.21
C LEU A 29 11.15 -9.25 2.27
N ARG A 30 11.40 -7.95 2.46
CA ARG A 30 12.74 -7.34 2.38
C ARG A 30 13.06 -6.58 3.64
N VAL A 31 14.32 -6.67 4.06
CA VAL A 31 14.83 -6.03 5.27
C VAL A 31 16.09 -5.28 4.90
N TYR A 32 16.13 -4.00 5.25
CA TYR A 32 17.33 -3.18 5.20
C TYR A 32 17.66 -2.67 6.58
N LEU A 33 18.94 -2.62 6.91
CA LEU A 33 19.43 -2.15 8.20
C LEU A 33 20.57 -1.17 7.97
N SER A 34 20.60 -0.10 8.76
CA SER A 34 21.77 0.75 8.93
C SER A 34 22.15 0.83 10.40
N PHE A 35 23.46 0.90 10.65
CA PHE A 35 24.02 1.14 11.97
C PHE A 35 24.76 2.48 11.93
N SER A 36 24.47 3.37 12.88
CA SER A 36 25.01 4.73 12.90
C SER A 36 24.89 5.38 11.52
N ASP A 37 25.96 5.97 10.96
CA ASP A 37 25.98 6.66 9.66
C ASP A 37 26.22 5.75 8.45
N GLU A 38 26.32 4.43 8.65
CA GLU A 38 26.60 3.50 7.57
C GLU A 38 25.47 3.43 6.54
N GLU A 39 25.80 3.16 5.27
CA GLU A 39 24.79 2.96 4.25
C GLU A 39 23.88 1.77 4.61
N ALA A 40 22.58 1.90 4.36
CA ALA A 40 21.64 0.83 4.65
C ALA A 40 21.90 -0.38 3.74
N GLN A 41 22.10 -1.55 4.33
CA GLN A 41 22.38 -2.81 3.63
C GLN A 41 21.23 -3.80 3.76
N GLU A 42 21.03 -4.64 2.74
CA GLU A 42 20.02 -5.70 2.79
C GLU A 42 20.45 -6.77 3.79
N VAL A 43 19.57 -7.09 4.74
CA VAL A 43 19.78 -8.20 5.66
C VAL A 43 19.08 -9.43 5.09
N LEU A 44 19.85 -10.50 4.87
CA LEU A 44 19.34 -11.77 4.37
C LEU A 44 18.93 -12.70 5.53
N PRO A 45 17.99 -13.63 5.31
CA PRO A 45 17.69 -14.66 6.31
C PRO A 45 18.94 -15.49 6.64
N PRO A 46 19.00 -16.12 7.82
CA PRO A 46 20.07 -17.05 8.17
C PRO A 46 20.27 -18.13 7.09
N ALA A 47 21.52 -18.56 6.91
CA ALA A 47 21.87 -19.58 5.93
C ALA A 47 21.01 -20.85 6.12
N GLY A 48 20.37 -21.29 5.04
CA GLY A 48 19.43 -22.41 5.08
C GLY A 48 18.74 -22.65 3.74
N PRO A 49 17.73 -23.53 3.71
CA PRO A 49 17.05 -23.91 2.48
C PRO A 49 16.14 -22.80 1.90
N LYS A 50 15.81 -21.78 2.69
CA LYS A 50 14.94 -20.67 2.29
C LYS A 50 15.81 -19.53 1.75
N LYS A 51 15.57 -19.14 0.50
CA LYS A 51 16.31 -18.06 -0.16
C LYS A 51 15.94 -16.67 0.35
N TYR A 52 14.68 -16.49 0.76
CA TYR A 52 14.13 -15.23 1.24
C TYR A 52 13.53 -15.39 2.63
N TRP A 53 13.30 -14.26 3.30
CA TRP A 53 12.67 -14.24 4.61
C TRP A 53 11.31 -14.93 4.60
N THR A 54 11.04 -15.65 5.69
CA THR A 54 9.69 -16.08 6.07
C THR A 54 9.16 -15.09 7.11
N ARG A 55 7.83 -14.92 7.22
CA ARG A 55 7.26 -14.01 8.25
C ARG A 55 7.64 -14.48 9.66
N ARG A 56 7.60 -15.80 9.91
CA ARG A 56 8.02 -16.39 11.19
C ARG A 56 9.51 -16.17 11.48
N GLY A 57 10.37 -16.35 10.48
CA GLY A 57 11.80 -16.14 10.60
C GLY A 57 12.16 -14.68 10.86
N LEU A 58 11.48 -13.76 10.16
CA LEU A 58 11.65 -12.32 10.39
C LEU A 58 11.23 -11.92 11.81
N ALA A 59 10.08 -12.40 12.30
CA ALA A 59 9.63 -12.11 13.65
C ALA A 59 10.61 -12.64 14.71
N ALA A 60 11.10 -13.87 14.54
CA ALA A 60 12.10 -14.46 15.43
C ALA A 60 13.42 -13.66 15.43
N TRP A 61 13.86 -13.21 14.25
CA TRP A 61 15.04 -12.37 14.12
C TRP A 61 14.83 -11.00 14.80
N LEU A 62 13.69 -10.34 14.57
CA LEU A 62 13.37 -9.07 15.24
C LEU A 62 13.36 -9.22 16.78
N MET A 63 12.82 -10.32 17.31
CA MET A 63 12.86 -10.59 18.76
C MET A 63 14.28 -10.74 19.30
N GLN A 64 15.21 -11.26 18.50
CA GLN A 64 16.62 -11.38 18.89
C GLN A 64 17.32 -10.03 18.79
N GLU A 65 17.14 -9.30 17.69
CA GLU A 65 17.78 -8.01 17.46
C GLU A 65 17.33 -6.97 18.50
N LEU A 66 16.04 -6.93 18.80
CA LEU A 66 15.44 -5.99 19.74
C LEU A 66 15.62 -6.50 21.19
N ASP A 67 16.86 -6.56 21.65
CA ASP A 67 17.26 -7.05 22.99
C ASP A 67 17.30 -5.98 24.09
N GLY A 68 16.96 -4.74 23.75
CA GLY A 68 16.95 -3.58 24.66
C GLY A 68 18.33 -2.94 24.89
N ARG A 69 19.42 -3.49 24.33
CA ARG A 69 20.77 -2.93 24.50
C ARG A 69 21.11 -1.87 23.46
N VAL A 70 20.59 -2.05 22.25
CA VAL A 70 20.82 -1.13 21.11
C VAL A 70 19.52 -0.40 20.80
N PRO A 71 19.42 0.91 21.10
CA PRO A 71 18.26 1.72 20.71
C PRO A 71 18.02 1.60 19.20
N THR A 72 16.87 1.04 18.84
CA THR A 72 16.54 0.68 17.45
C THR A 72 15.19 1.21 17.05
N ILE A 73 15.10 1.79 15.85
CA ILE A 73 13.81 2.13 15.23
C ILE A 73 13.54 1.20 14.04
N VAL A 74 12.33 0.62 14.00
CA VAL A 74 11.90 -0.32 12.96
C VAL A 74 10.66 0.22 12.26
N GLY A 75 10.78 0.54 10.97
CA GLY A 75 9.65 0.90 10.12
C GLY A 75 9.17 -0.28 9.28
N ILE A 76 7.87 -0.57 9.32
CA ILE A 76 7.26 -1.73 8.64
C ILE A 76 6.16 -1.28 7.68
N ASP A 77 6.22 -1.70 6.41
CA ASP A 77 5.20 -1.40 5.38
C ASP A 77 3.95 -2.29 5.50
N HIS A 78 3.23 -2.14 6.61
CA HIS A 78 1.82 -2.55 6.72
C HIS A 78 1.12 -1.83 7.86
N ALA A 79 -0.21 -1.83 7.85
CA ALA A 79 -0.98 -1.19 8.91
C ALA A 79 -0.89 -1.92 10.25
N PHE A 80 -0.90 -1.19 11.35
CA PHE A 80 -0.83 -1.77 12.71
C PHE A 80 -2.20 -1.91 13.39
N SER A 81 -3.22 -1.22 12.88
CA SER A 81 -4.60 -1.27 13.37
C SER A 81 -5.59 -0.91 12.26
N PHE A 82 -6.88 -0.89 12.59
CA PHE A 82 -8.02 -0.73 11.68
C PHE A 82 -8.76 0.59 11.92
N PRO A 83 -9.60 1.06 10.96
CA PRO A 83 -10.38 2.28 11.15
C PRO A 83 -11.41 2.14 12.29
N MET A 84 -11.73 3.24 12.97
CA MET A 84 -12.68 3.27 14.11
C MET A 84 -14.03 2.64 13.79
N ARG A 85 -14.51 2.77 12.54
CA ARG A 85 -15.75 2.11 12.08
C ARG A 85 -15.73 0.58 12.23
N TYR A 86 -14.56 -0.03 12.17
CA TYR A 86 -14.39 -1.45 12.45
C TYR A 86 -14.63 -1.76 13.93
N PHE A 87 -14.04 -0.97 14.83
CA PHE A 87 -14.24 -1.10 16.28
C PHE A 87 -15.71 -0.91 16.65
N GLU A 88 -16.36 0.12 16.10
CA GLU A 88 -17.78 0.40 16.30
C GLU A 88 -18.68 -0.74 15.80
N ARG A 89 -18.45 -1.23 14.57
CA ARG A 89 -19.26 -2.33 13.99
C ARG A 89 -19.17 -3.60 14.82
N HIS A 90 -18.00 -3.93 15.32
CA HIS A 90 -17.74 -5.17 16.05
C HIS A 90 -17.82 -5.00 17.57
N ARG A 91 -18.18 -3.81 18.05
CA ARG A 91 -18.30 -3.44 19.47
C ARG A 91 -17.02 -3.74 20.25
N LEU A 92 -15.86 -3.48 19.64
CA LEU A 92 -14.56 -3.63 20.27
C LEU A 92 -14.22 -2.38 21.08
N ALA A 93 -13.56 -2.58 22.21
CA ALA A 93 -12.96 -1.46 22.93
C ALA A 93 -11.88 -0.81 22.04
N PRO A 94 -11.74 0.53 22.03
CA PRO A 94 -10.70 1.24 21.30
C PRO A 94 -9.35 1.14 22.04
N ASP A 95 -8.92 -0.09 22.32
CA ASP A 95 -7.67 -0.44 22.98
C ASP A 95 -6.86 -1.36 22.06
N TRP A 96 -5.61 -0.99 21.79
CA TRP A 96 -4.81 -1.68 20.80
C TRP A 96 -4.42 -3.10 21.24
N SER A 97 -4.11 -3.31 22.53
CA SER A 97 -3.73 -4.65 23.01
C SER A 97 -4.90 -5.63 22.90
N SER A 98 -6.10 -5.19 23.29
CA SER A 98 -7.34 -5.96 23.15
C SER A 98 -7.69 -6.22 21.68
N PHE A 99 -7.46 -5.23 20.80
CA PHE A 99 -7.62 -5.41 19.35
C PHE A 99 -6.70 -6.48 18.79
N LEU A 100 -5.42 -6.50 19.16
CA LEU A 100 -4.48 -7.52 18.70
C LEU A 100 -4.94 -8.93 19.11
N ASP A 101 -5.40 -9.09 20.34
CA ASP A 101 -5.90 -10.37 20.84
C ASP A 101 -7.18 -10.82 20.11
N ASP A 102 -8.16 -9.92 19.95
CA ASP A 102 -9.38 -10.19 19.21
C ASP A 102 -9.10 -10.51 17.74
N PHE A 103 -8.22 -9.73 17.08
CA PHE A 103 -7.84 -9.95 15.69
C PHE A 103 -7.24 -11.34 15.52
N CYS A 104 -6.25 -11.71 16.32
CA CYS A 104 -5.59 -13.02 16.22
C CYS A 104 -6.51 -14.19 16.53
N ALA A 105 -7.54 -14.02 17.36
CA ALA A 105 -8.53 -15.06 17.61
C ALA A 105 -9.39 -15.38 16.36
N HIS A 106 -9.53 -14.43 15.44
CA HIS A 106 -10.34 -14.58 14.23
C HIS A 106 -9.51 -14.76 12.95
N TRP A 107 -8.31 -14.18 12.94
CA TRP A 107 -7.36 -14.17 11.83
C TRP A 107 -6.01 -14.80 12.24
N PRO A 108 -5.96 -16.14 12.40
CA PRO A 108 -4.75 -16.85 12.86
C PRO A 108 -3.73 -17.05 11.73
N THR A 109 -3.33 -15.97 11.05
CA THR A 109 -2.46 -16.01 9.85
C THR A 109 -0.98 -16.24 10.18
N ASP A 110 -0.65 -16.40 11.46
CA ASP A 110 0.59 -16.91 12.02
C ASP A 110 0.58 -18.42 12.26
N GLU A 111 -0.57 -19.10 12.15
CA GLU A 111 -0.62 -20.56 12.24
C GLU A 111 -0.02 -21.24 11.00
N PRO A 112 0.52 -22.46 11.14
CA PRO A 112 1.07 -23.23 10.04
C PRO A 112 0.06 -23.40 8.90
N HIS A 113 0.52 -23.26 7.66
CA HIS A 113 -0.29 -23.46 6.45
C HIS A 113 -1.47 -22.49 6.25
N THR A 114 -1.54 -21.40 7.03
CA THR A 114 -2.65 -20.44 6.93
C THR A 114 -2.32 -19.29 5.97
N TYR A 115 -3.09 -19.18 4.89
CA TYR A 115 -3.10 -18.04 3.98
C TYR A 115 -4.12 -16.99 4.43
N VAL A 116 -3.85 -15.71 4.15
CA VAL A 116 -4.85 -14.63 4.36
C VAL A 116 -6.16 -14.95 3.64
N ASP A 117 -6.07 -15.48 2.42
CA ASP A 117 -7.24 -15.83 1.61
C ASP A 117 -8.03 -17.00 2.24
N PHE A 118 -7.38 -17.95 2.90
CA PHE A 118 -8.07 -19.06 3.57
C PHE A 118 -8.93 -18.55 4.74
N VAL A 119 -8.42 -17.59 5.51
CA VAL A 119 -9.21 -16.95 6.56
C VAL A 119 -10.35 -16.12 5.98
N ARG A 120 -10.04 -15.31 4.96
CA ARG A 120 -11.00 -14.43 4.30
C ARG A 120 -12.18 -15.18 3.68
N TYR A 121 -11.93 -16.34 3.10
CA TYR A 121 -12.96 -17.19 2.48
C TYR A 121 -13.56 -18.23 3.42
N GLY A 122 -13.22 -18.19 4.71
CA GLY A 122 -13.83 -19.03 5.74
C GLY A 122 -13.38 -20.48 5.72
N HIS A 123 -12.21 -20.78 5.16
CA HIS A 123 -11.61 -22.12 5.17
C HIS A 123 -10.89 -22.42 6.50
N VAL A 124 -10.35 -21.39 7.16
CA VAL A 124 -9.65 -21.48 8.45
C VAL A 124 -10.02 -20.26 9.30
N GLY A 125 -10.01 -20.39 10.63
CA GLY A 125 -10.32 -19.28 11.53
C GLY A 125 -11.77 -18.80 11.41
N ASN A 126 -12.02 -17.54 11.80
CA ASN A 126 -13.35 -16.94 11.82
C ASN A 126 -13.32 -15.50 11.27
N GLY A 127 -12.62 -15.31 10.14
CA GLY A 127 -12.45 -13.99 9.52
C GLY A 127 -13.78 -13.31 9.16
N ALA A 128 -14.83 -14.10 8.84
CA ALA A 128 -16.16 -13.59 8.50
C ALA A 128 -16.79 -12.75 9.63
N ALA A 129 -16.55 -13.13 10.89
CA ALA A 129 -17.03 -12.38 12.07
C ALA A 129 -16.26 -11.06 12.31
N ARG A 130 -15.16 -10.84 11.57
CA ARG A 130 -14.22 -9.72 11.72
C ARG A 130 -13.85 -9.12 10.38
N THR A 131 -14.86 -8.90 9.53
CA THR A 131 -14.73 -8.26 8.22
C THR A 131 -14.89 -6.73 8.31
N GLY A 132 -14.35 -6.02 7.30
CA GLY A 132 -14.57 -4.59 7.11
C GLY A 132 -14.89 -4.28 5.65
N GLU A 133 -15.17 -3.01 5.37
CA GLU A 133 -15.53 -2.57 4.02
C GLU A 133 -14.32 -1.98 3.29
N ARG A 134 -14.20 -2.24 1.98
CA ARG A 134 -13.12 -1.74 1.12
C ARG A 134 -12.95 -0.21 1.09
N THR A 135 -14.00 0.53 1.48
CA THR A 135 -14.04 2.00 1.50
C THR A 135 -13.68 2.57 2.86
N TRP A 136 -13.56 1.74 3.90
CA TRP A 136 -13.20 2.19 5.23
C TRP A 136 -11.72 2.47 5.29
N ARG A 137 -11.39 3.76 5.37
CA ARG A 137 -10.02 4.23 5.50
C ARG A 137 -9.79 4.76 6.90
N ARG A 138 -8.57 4.60 7.38
CA ARG A 138 -8.08 5.27 8.59
C ARG A 138 -7.80 6.73 8.29
N LEU A 139 -7.86 7.59 9.30
CA LEU A 139 -7.49 9.00 9.15
C LEU A 139 -6.07 9.15 8.63
N THR A 140 -5.14 8.29 9.04
CA THR A 140 -3.76 8.34 8.55
C THR A 140 -3.66 7.99 7.05
N GLU A 141 -4.55 7.14 6.54
CA GLU A 141 -4.61 6.87 5.10
C GLU A 141 -5.14 8.09 4.35
N GLU A 142 -6.13 8.79 4.91
CA GLU A 142 -6.61 10.06 4.37
C GLU A 142 -5.52 11.14 4.39
N ALA A 143 -4.75 11.23 5.48
CA ALA A 143 -3.61 12.13 5.67
C ALA A 143 -2.54 11.96 4.59
N THR A 144 -2.18 10.72 4.23
CA THR A 144 -1.25 10.46 3.11
C THR A 144 -1.85 10.71 1.72
N GLY A 145 -3.19 10.78 1.61
CA GLY A 145 -3.92 11.02 0.37
C GLY A 145 -3.77 9.94 -0.71
N SER A 146 -3.09 8.83 -0.44
CA SER A 146 -2.83 7.77 -1.43
C SER A 146 -2.79 6.35 -0.89
N ALA A 147 -2.60 6.16 0.43
CA ALA A 147 -2.69 4.85 1.03
C ALA A 147 -4.11 4.27 0.90
N LYS A 148 -4.22 2.97 0.68
CA LYS A 148 -5.51 2.29 0.50
C LYS A 148 -6.01 1.74 1.83
N SER A 149 -7.32 1.51 1.90
CA SER A 149 -7.95 0.79 2.99
C SER A 149 -7.28 -0.58 3.22
N VAL A 150 -7.10 -0.94 4.49
CA VAL A 150 -6.69 -2.27 4.94
C VAL A 150 -7.63 -3.40 4.48
N PHE A 151 -8.84 -3.09 4.03
CA PHE A 151 -9.81 -4.06 3.49
C PHE A 151 -9.87 -4.07 1.95
N HIS A 152 -9.00 -3.33 1.26
CA HIS A 152 -8.99 -3.28 -0.20
C HIS A 152 -8.07 -4.35 -0.80
N PHE A 153 -8.44 -5.62 -0.71
CA PHE A 153 -7.65 -6.75 -1.20
C PHE A 153 -7.50 -6.79 -2.74
N ASP A 154 -6.50 -7.54 -3.21
CA ASP A 154 -6.29 -7.97 -4.60
C ASP A 154 -6.20 -6.85 -5.64
N VAL A 155 -5.69 -5.68 -5.24
CA VAL A 155 -5.40 -4.57 -6.14
C VAL A 155 -3.95 -4.12 -6.00
N GLN A 156 -3.36 -3.62 -7.09
CA GLN A 156 -1.99 -3.12 -7.09
C GLN A 156 -1.77 -2.05 -6.02
N GLY A 157 -0.71 -2.20 -5.22
CA GLY A 157 -0.38 -1.27 -4.12
C GLY A 157 -1.36 -1.32 -2.96
N SER A 158 -2.03 -2.46 -2.75
CA SER A 158 -2.77 -2.75 -1.52
C SER A 158 -1.87 -3.35 -0.46
N VAL A 159 -2.06 -2.91 0.79
CA VAL A 159 -1.42 -3.47 1.99
C VAL A 159 -2.36 -4.41 2.75
N ALA A 160 -3.52 -4.76 2.19
CA ALA A 160 -4.53 -5.53 2.92
C ALA A 160 -3.99 -6.91 3.35
N LYS A 161 -3.35 -7.65 2.45
CA LYS A 161 -2.74 -8.95 2.78
C LYS A 161 -1.57 -8.79 3.74
N SER A 162 -0.65 -7.84 3.51
CA SER A 162 0.49 -7.62 4.40
C SER A 162 0.01 -7.30 5.82
N THR A 163 -0.95 -6.41 5.96
CA THR A 163 -1.60 -6.04 7.24
C THR A 163 -2.20 -7.26 7.94
N HIS A 164 -3.10 -8.00 7.28
CA HIS A 164 -3.79 -9.14 7.90
C HIS A 164 -2.86 -10.31 8.22
N SER A 165 -1.69 -10.35 7.59
CA SER A 165 -0.63 -11.33 7.77
C SER A 165 0.48 -10.89 8.74
N GLY A 166 0.48 -9.60 9.11
CA GLY A 166 1.52 -8.92 9.89
C GLY A 166 1.08 -8.63 11.33
N ILE A 167 -0.20 -8.28 11.55
CA ILE A 167 -0.75 -8.00 12.88
C ILE A 167 -0.46 -9.11 13.90
N PRO A 168 -0.58 -10.42 13.59
CA PRO A 168 -0.23 -11.46 14.56
C PRO A 168 1.23 -11.43 15.02
N TRP A 169 2.15 -10.97 14.18
CA TRP A 169 3.56 -10.82 14.53
C TRP A 169 3.83 -9.58 15.37
N LEU A 170 3.06 -8.51 15.20
CA LEU A 170 3.09 -7.36 16.13
C LEU A 170 2.67 -7.79 17.54
N ARG A 171 1.60 -8.58 17.64
CA ARG A 171 1.15 -9.17 18.91
C ARG A 171 2.21 -10.05 19.54
N ALA A 172 2.85 -10.92 18.75
CA ALA A 172 3.92 -11.79 19.22
C ALA A 172 5.12 -10.96 19.73
N LEU A 173 5.54 -9.93 19.00
CA LEU A 173 6.61 -9.02 19.40
C LEU A 173 6.26 -8.29 20.71
N ARG A 174 5.07 -7.69 20.82
CA ARG A 174 4.61 -7.00 22.03
C ARG A 174 4.63 -7.89 23.27
N ARG A 175 4.20 -9.14 23.12
CA ARG A 175 4.22 -10.13 24.22
C ARG A 175 5.62 -10.56 24.61
N ALA A 176 6.51 -10.74 23.63
CA ALA A 176 7.88 -11.18 23.87
C ALA A 176 8.78 -10.06 24.40
N LYS A 177 8.46 -8.80 24.09
CA LYS A 177 9.28 -7.61 24.35
C LYS A 177 8.41 -6.46 24.88
N PRO A 178 7.92 -6.53 26.12
CA PRO A 178 7.04 -5.51 26.71
C PRO A 178 7.70 -4.12 26.84
N GLU A 179 9.03 -4.04 26.74
CA GLU A 179 9.81 -2.80 26.74
C GLU A 179 9.81 -2.06 25.39
N LEU A 180 9.32 -2.68 24.31
CA LEU A 180 9.23 -2.04 23.00
C LEU A 180 8.12 -0.99 22.97
N HIS A 181 8.43 0.15 22.37
CA HIS A 181 7.45 1.20 22.12
C HIS A 181 6.80 0.99 20.75
N PHE A 182 5.54 0.61 20.72
CA PHE A 182 4.75 0.57 19.48
C PHE A 182 4.08 1.93 19.28
N TRP A 183 4.65 2.73 18.40
CA TRP A 183 4.13 4.06 18.11
C TRP A 183 2.94 3.99 17.14
N PRO A 184 1.86 4.78 17.36
CA PRO A 184 1.64 5.72 18.46
C PRO A 184 0.88 5.13 19.67
N PHE A 185 0.62 3.82 19.69
CA PHE A 185 -0.23 3.15 20.69
C PHE A 185 0.29 3.26 22.12
N ASP A 186 1.61 3.21 22.31
CA ASP A 186 2.25 3.38 23.62
C ASP A 186 2.57 4.87 23.93
N GLY A 187 2.06 5.79 23.09
CA GLY A 187 2.27 7.22 23.20
C GLY A 187 2.96 7.81 21.98
N TRP A 188 2.72 9.10 21.74
CA TRP A 188 3.27 9.82 20.59
C TRP A 188 4.77 10.11 20.73
N MET A 189 5.26 10.28 21.96
CA MET A 189 6.67 10.60 22.22
C MET A 189 7.36 9.40 22.89
N PRO A 190 8.15 8.61 22.16
CA PRO A 190 8.93 7.53 22.75
C PRO A 190 9.91 8.04 23.80
N ALA A 191 10.16 7.23 24.84
CA ALA A 191 11.16 7.56 25.85
C ALA A 191 12.59 7.51 25.25
N PRO A 192 13.53 8.37 25.71
CA PRO A 192 14.92 8.31 25.28
C PRO A 192 15.53 6.91 25.48
N GLY A 193 16.22 6.41 24.46
CA GLY A 193 16.86 5.09 24.49
C GLY A 193 15.90 3.90 24.28
N ALA A 194 14.59 4.13 24.21
CA ALA A 194 13.64 3.07 23.88
C ALA A 194 13.85 2.59 22.43
N SER A 195 13.59 1.31 22.17
CA SER A 195 13.45 0.82 20.81
C SER A 195 12.00 0.94 20.36
N VAL A 196 11.79 1.40 19.12
CA VAL A 196 10.49 1.84 18.62
C VAL A 196 10.12 1.08 17.36
N VAL A 197 8.87 0.63 17.28
CA VAL A 197 8.28 0.05 16.07
C VAL A 197 7.23 1.01 15.54
N VAL A 198 7.34 1.38 14.26
CA VAL A 198 6.48 2.37 13.60
C VAL A 198 5.86 1.78 12.33
N GLU A 199 4.63 2.20 12.04
CA GLU A 199 4.02 1.98 10.73
C GLU A 199 4.69 2.91 9.70
N ALA A 200 5.24 2.34 8.64
CA ALA A 200 5.90 3.06 7.57
C ALA A 200 5.08 2.97 6.27
N TYR A 201 5.20 3.99 5.42
CA TYR A 201 4.63 3.97 4.08
C TYR A 201 5.68 4.45 3.08
N PRO A 202 6.41 3.52 2.41
CA PRO A 202 7.56 3.84 1.57
C PRO A 202 7.31 4.93 0.54
N ARG A 203 6.09 5.06 0.02
CA ARG A 203 5.73 6.09 -0.97
C ARG A 203 5.95 7.53 -0.49
N LEU A 204 6.03 7.78 0.82
CA LEU A 204 6.37 9.10 1.33
C LEU A 204 7.83 9.46 1.05
N TRP A 205 8.72 8.48 0.91
CA TRP A 205 10.17 8.69 0.93
C TRP A 205 10.90 8.06 -0.26
N SER A 206 10.35 7.03 -0.90
CA SER A 206 11.06 6.22 -1.90
C SER A 206 11.46 7.00 -3.14
N ALA A 207 10.76 8.09 -3.47
CA ALA A 207 11.13 8.99 -4.56
C ALA A 207 12.37 9.87 -4.25
N ASN A 208 12.76 10.00 -2.98
CA ASN A 208 13.90 10.80 -2.55
C ASN A 208 15.24 10.08 -2.78
N TYR A 209 15.21 8.76 -2.97
CA TYR A 209 16.40 7.93 -3.09
C TYR A 209 16.52 7.33 -4.49
N PRO A 210 17.73 7.28 -5.07
CA PRO A 210 17.93 6.58 -6.34
C PRO A 210 17.65 5.09 -6.17
N ARG A 211 16.94 4.50 -7.13
CA ARG A 211 16.61 3.06 -7.07
C ARG A 211 17.78 2.14 -7.41
N SER A 212 18.69 2.58 -8.28
CA SER A 212 19.85 1.78 -8.72
C SER A 212 19.42 0.37 -9.17
N ALA A 213 20.13 -0.68 -8.75
CA ALA A 213 19.83 -2.07 -9.13
C ALA A 213 18.74 -2.74 -8.28
N ARG A 214 18.14 -2.05 -7.29
CA ARG A 214 17.16 -2.64 -6.37
C ARG A 214 15.84 -2.99 -7.07
N THR A 215 15.24 -4.12 -6.68
CA THR A 215 13.84 -4.41 -6.99
C THR A 215 12.92 -3.37 -6.34
N PRO A 216 11.62 -3.27 -6.72
CA PRO A 216 10.70 -2.37 -6.04
C PRO A 216 10.65 -2.64 -4.53
N ASP A 217 10.46 -3.90 -4.15
CA ASP A 217 10.41 -4.35 -2.76
C ASP A 217 11.68 -4.02 -1.96
N GLN A 218 12.86 -4.23 -2.56
CA GLN A 218 14.14 -3.85 -1.95
C GLN A 218 14.26 -2.34 -1.78
N HIS A 219 13.79 -1.57 -2.76
CA HIS A 219 13.86 -0.11 -2.73
C HIS A 219 12.95 0.50 -1.67
N ASP A 220 11.77 -0.08 -1.47
CA ASP A 220 10.82 0.36 -0.46
C ASP A 220 11.36 0.10 0.95
N ALA A 221 11.91 -1.09 1.24
CA ALA A 221 12.59 -1.39 2.51
C ALA A 221 13.82 -0.49 2.74
N TYR A 222 14.64 -0.29 1.70
CA TYR A 222 15.81 0.60 1.75
C TYR A 222 15.42 2.04 2.06
N ALA A 223 14.39 2.57 1.39
CA ALA A 223 13.92 3.93 1.59
C ALA A 223 13.41 4.18 3.01
N ILE A 224 12.74 3.18 3.61
CA ILE A 224 12.35 3.25 5.03
C ILE A 224 13.59 3.37 5.92
N ALA A 225 14.54 2.44 5.81
CA ALA A 225 15.74 2.44 6.65
C ALA A 225 16.53 3.76 6.52
N ARG A 226 16.74 4.21 5.29
CA ARG A 226 17.46 5.46 5.00
C ARG A 226 16.76 6.69 5.54
N TRP A 227 15.45 6.79 5.37
CA TRP A 227 14.71 7.95 5.87
C TRP A 227 14.74 8.01 7.40
N LEU A 228 14.54 6.88 8.08
CA LEU A 228 14.61 6.82 9.55
C LEU A 228 15.98 7.25 10.07
N GLN A 229 17.05 6.79 9.42
CA GLN A 229 18.42 7.15 9.76
C GLN A 229 18.70 8.65 9.56
N GLU A 230 18.32 9.18 8.40
CA GLU A 230 18.54 10.60 8.08
C GLU A 230 17.71 11.53 8.97
N ALA A 231 16.46 11.16 9.26
CA ALA A 231 15.58 11.91 10.14
C ALA A 231 16.05 11.92 11.61
N ASP A 232 16.65 10.82 12.08
CA ASP A 232 17.28 10.80 13.42
C ASP A 232 18.50 11.72 13.46
N CYS A 233 19.34 11.72 12.41
CA CYS A 233 20.51 12.61 12.33
C CYS A 233 20.14 14.09 12.27
N SER A 234 19.12 14.44 11.48
CA SER A 234 18.72 15.84 11.27
C SER A 234 17.86 16.38 12.42
N GLY A 235 17.35 15.50 13.29
CA GLY A 235 16.37 15.83 14.33
C GLY A 235 14.92 15.89 13.82
N ASP A 236 14.68 15.64 12.52
CA ASP A 236 13.33 15.64 11.93
C ASP A 236 12.44 14.54 12.50
N LEU A 237 13.04 13.48 13.05
CA LEU A 237 12.31 12.36 13.63
C LEU A 237 11.44 12.78 14.83
N ALA A 238 11.89 13.77 15.62
CA ALA A 238 11.10 14.31 16.73
C ALA A 238 9.79 14.96 16.22
N GLY A 239 9.85 15.67 15.09
CA GLY A 239 8.67 16.23 14.45
C GLY A 239 7.77 15.16 13.83
N ALA A 240 8.35 14.06 13.33
CA ALA A 240 7.60 12.95 12.76
C ALA A 240 6.83 12.14 13.82
N PHE A 241 7.34 12.08 15.06
CA PHE A 241 6.67 11.46 16.19
C PHE A 241 5.55 12.30 16.80
N ALA A 242 5.54 13.62 16.55
CA ALA A 242 4.56 14.52 17.13
C ALA A 242 3.12 14.12 16.80
N ALA A 243 2.23 14.28 17.78
CA ALA A 243 0.82 14.02 17.61
C ALA A 243 0.20 14.96 16.55
N PRO A 244 -0.69 14.46 15.68
CA PRO A 244 -1.39 15.31 14.72
C PRO A 244 -2.43 16.18 15.44
N GLU A 245 -2.44 17.47 15.13
CA GLU A 245 -3.45 18.41 15.61
C GLU A 245 -4.70 18.41 14.70
N PRO A 246 -5.91 18.65 15.25
CA PRO A 246 -6.21 18.85 16.66
C PRO A 246 -6.26 17.53 17.46
N GLU A 247 -6.18 17.63 18.79
CA GLU A 247 -6.30 16.54 19.76
C GLU A 247 -7.31 15.40 19.43
N PRO A 248 -8.53 15.63 18.90
CA PRO A 248 -9.40 14.54 18.46
C PRO A 248 -8.81 13.63 17.36
N ILE A 249 -7.98 14.18 16.48
CA ILE A 249 -7.24 13.43 15.46
C ILE A 249 -6.12 12.61 16.11
N ALA A 250 -5.38 13.19 17.06
CA ALA A 250 -4.38 12.47 17.84
C ALA A 250 -5.01 11.27 18.59
N ARG A 251 -6.15 11.46 19.26
CA ARG A 251 -6.86 10.35 19.92
C ARG A 251 -7.32 9.27 18.95
N MET A 252 -7.79 9.66 17.77
CA MET A 252 -8.16 8.68 16.74
C MET A 252 -6.93 7.92 16.23
N GLY A 253 -5.79 8.60 16.03
CA GLY A 253 -4.53 7.99 15.62
C GLY A 253 -3.97 7.00 16.65
N GLN A 254 -4.25 7.19 17.95
CA GLN A 254 -3.91 6.22 18.99
C GLN A 254 -4.76 4.94 18.95
N VAL A 255 -5.89 4.94 18.23
CA VAL A 255 -6.74 3.75 18.05
C VAL A 255 -6.50 3.11 16.69
N GLU A 256 -6.51 3.91 15.62
CA GLU A 256 -6.36 3.44 14.24
C GLU A 256 -4.89 3.19 13.85
N GLY A 257 -3.94 3.73 14.61
CA GLY A 257 -2.55 3.84 14.22
C GLY A 257 -2.28 5.07 13.33
N TRP A 258 -1.01 5.40 13.17
CA TRP A 258 -0.55 6.49 12.31
C TRP A 258 0.68 6.08 11.50
N ILE A 259 0.68 6.42 10.22
CA ILE A 259 1.84 6.29 9.34
C ILE A 259 2.84 7.39 9.70
N LEU A 260 4.08 7.01 10.02
CA LEU A 260 5.13 7.97 10.36
C LEU A 260 5.35 8.97 9.20
N GLY A 261 5.39 10.27 9.52
CA GLY A 261 5.53 11.35 8.53
C GLY A 261 4.24 11.75 7.80
N ALA A 262 3.08 11.12 8.08
CA ALA A 262 1.80 11.61 7.60
C ALA A 262 1.36 12.87 8.36
N THR A 263 0.79 13.85 7.65
CA THR A 263 0.41 15.16 8.23
C THR A 263 -1.09 15.39 8.14
N TRP A 264 -1.64 16.02 9.18
CA TRP A 264 -3.04 16.45 9.23
C TRP A 264 -3.14 17.98 9.38
N PRO A 265 -4.09 18.65 8.66
CA PRO A 265 -4.91 18.10 7.60
C PRO A 265 -4.05 17.61 6.42
N PRO A 266 -4.55 16.68 5.58
CA PRO A 266 -3.79 16.12 4.47
C PRO A 266 -3.16 17.25 3.65
N ALA A 267 -1.84 17.19 3.45
CA ALA A 267 -1.15 18.19 2.65
C ALA A 267 -1.87 18.30 1.30
N LYS A 268 -2.27 19.53 0.93
CA LYS A 268 -2.90 19.77 -0.38
C LYS A 268 -1.92 19.25 -1.42
N LYS A 269 -2.28 18.17 -2.12
CA LYS A 269 -1.50 17.72 -3.27
C LYS A 269 -1.28 18.95 -4.14
N PRO A 270 -0.04 19.30 -4.53
CA PRO A 270 0.15 20.36 -5.49
C PRO A 270 -0.80 20.04 -6.64
N LYS A 271 -1.67 21.01 -7.01
CA LYS A 271 -2.52 20.88 -8.19
C LYS A 271 -1.60 20.29 -9.26
N PRO A 272 -1.95 19.17 -9.91
CA PRO A 272 -1.09 18.61 -10.93
C PRO A 272 -0.72 19.78 -11.83
N LYS A 273 0.58 20.09 -11.92
CA LYS A 273 1.05 21.12 -12.85
C LYS A 273 0.33 20.80 -14.15
N PRO A 274 -0.41 21.74 -14.76
CA PRO A 274 -1.06 21.45 -16.03
C PRO A 274 0.02 20.84 -16.89
N LYS A 275 -0.18 19.57 -17.31
CA LYS A 275 0.84 18.80 -18.03
C LYS A 275 1.41 19.77 -19.06
N ARG A 276 2.72 20.06 -18.95
CA ARG A 276 3.40 20.92 -19.92
C ARG A 276 2.98 20.39 -21.28
N LYS A 277 2.21 21.19 -22.03
CA LYS A 277 1.87 20.87 -23.41
C LYS A 277 3.22 20.58 -24.08
N PRO A 278 3.40 19.42 -24.73
CA PRO A 278 4.54 19.25 -25.61
C PRO A 278 4.61 20.48 -26.52
N SER A 279 5.81 21.02 -26.65
CA SER A 279 6.12 22.10 -27.59
C SER A 279 5.44 21.84 -28.93
N LEU A 280 4.80 22.88 -29.46
CA LEU A 280 4.22 22.93 -30.79
C LEU A 280 5.29 22.64 -31.85
N GLN A 281 5.52 21.36 -32.13
CA GLN A 281 6.10 20.84 -33.36
C GLN A 281 5.70 19.36 -33.40
N GLY A 282 4.52 19.12 -33.97
CA GLY A 282 3.89 17.80 -34.05
C GLY A 282 2.41 17.91 -33.72
N VAL A 283 1.57 17.85 -34.75
CA VAL A 283 0.11 17.86 -34.66
C VAL A 283 -0.35 16.77 -33.68
N ALA A 284 -1.07 17.16 -32.61
CA ALA A 284 -1.57 16.23 -31.60
C ALA A 284 -2.54 15.20 -32.23
N PRO A 285 -2.50 13.92 -31.85
CA PRO A 285 -3.46 12.94 -32.35
C PRO A 285 -4.86 13.29 -31.81
N ALA A 286 -5.84 13.33 -32.71
CA ALA A 286 -7.23 13.58 -32.36
C ALA A 286 -7.75 12.53 -31.35
N ARG A 287 -8.64 12.95 -30.42
CA ARG A 287 -9.34 12.04 -29.52
C ARG A 287 -10.04 10.95 -30.34
N THR A 288 -9.64 9.69 -30.12
CA THR A 288 -10.09 8.52 -30.87
C THR A 288 -11.59 8.25 -30.76
N THR A 289 -12.29 8.90 -29.82
CA THR A 289 -13.74 8.77 -29.59
C THR A 289 -14.56 9.93 -30.16
N ARG A 290 -13.92 10.92 -30.80
CA ARG A 290 -14.62 12.08 -31.37
C ARG A 290 -15.36 11.66 -32.65
N PRO A 291 -16.62 12.08 -32.85
CA PRO A 291 -17.29 11.97 -34.15
C PRO A 291 -16.41 12.48 -35.30
N GLY A 292 -16.34 11.71 -36.39
CA GLY A 292 -15.46 11.94 -37.54
C GLY A 292 -14.03 11.40 -37.38
N PHE A 293 -13.65 10.85 -36.22
CA PHE A 293 -12.37 10.16 -36.07
C PHE A 293 -12.32 8.91 -36.94
N LEU A 294 -11.25 8.78 -37.74
CA LEU A 294 -10.95 7.59 -38.53
C LEU A 294 -9.84 6.80 -37.85
N ASN A 295 -10.11 5.54 -37.54
CA ASN A 295 -9.08 4.64 -37.04
C ASN A 295 -8.16 4.13 -38.18
N ARG A 296 -7.09 3.42 -37.80
CA ARG A 296 -6.09 2.87 -38.75
C ARG A 296 -6.64 1.86 -39.77
N ASN A 297 -7.88 1.42 -39.60
CA ASN A 297 -8.52 0.41 -40.44
C ASN A 297 -9.65 1.01 -41.31
N ASP A 298 -9.80 2.33 -41.38
CA ASP A 298 -10.85 3.06 -42.11
C ASP A 298 -12.26 2.91 -41.51
N GLN A 299 -12.38 2.92 -40.19
CA GLN A 299 -13.67 3.07 -39.52
C GLN A 299 -13.82 4.42 -38.86
N GLU A 300 -14.95 5.06 -39.18
CA GLU A 300 -15.33 6.38 -38.73
C GLU A 300 -16.20 6.28 -37.49
N VAL A 301 -15.88 7.04 -36.45
CA VAL A 301 -16.79 7.22 -35.31
C VAL A 301 -17.92 8.14 -35.74
N LEU A 302 -19.16 7.66 -35.68
CA LEU A 302 -20.34 8.49 -35.98
C LEU A 302 -20.80 9.24 -34.74
N ARG A 303 -21.03 8.53 -33.63
CA ARG A 303 -21.48 9.12 -32.36
C ARG A 303 -21.19 8.23 -31.17
N LYS A 304 -21.24 8.87 -30.00
CA LYS A 304 -21.31 8.22 -28.68
C LYS A 304 -22.76 7.80 -28.40
N THR A 305 -22.95 6.70 -27.69
CA THR A 305 -24.25 6.30 -27.11
C THR A 305 -24.20 6.33 -25.59
N ASP A 306 -25.36 6.18 -24.95
CA ASP A 306 -25.47 6.00 -23.49
C ASP A 306 -25.54 4.53 -23.08
N LEU A 307 -25.39 3.59 -24.04
CA LEU A 307 -25.38 2.16 -23.76
C LEU A 307 -24.07 1.74 -23.07
N PRO A 308 -24.13 0.88 -22.04
CA PRO A 308 -22.94 0.36 -21.39
C PRO A 308 -22.17 -0.55 -22.33
N GLY A 309 -20.85 -0.36 -22.38
CA GLY A 309 -19.92 -1.28 -23.02
C GLY A 309 -19.69 -2.54 -22.17
N ASN A 310 -18.98 -3.52 -22.73
CA ASN A 310 -18.62 -4.75 -22.01
C ASN A 310 -17.21 -4.68 -21.37
N ASP A 311 -16.53 -3.55 -21.47
CA ASP A 311 -15.27 -3.23 -20.78
C ASP A 311 -15.52 -2.36 -19.53
N HIS A 312 -14.57 -2.35 -18.59
CA HIS A 312 -14.68 -1.59 -17.33
C HIS A 312 -14.98 -0.09 -17.56
N ASN A 313 -16.16 0.36 -17.10
CA ASN A 313 -16.66 1.73 -17.24
C ASN A 313 -16.66 2.28 -18.68
N GLN A 314 -16.81 1.44 -19.70
CA GLN A 314 -16.90 1.89 -21.10
C GLN A 314 -18.34 2.11 -21.55
N LEU A 315 -18.49 2.93 -22.60
CA LEU A 315 -19.74 3.15 -23.33
C LEU A 315 -19.58 2.68 -24.77
N VAL A 316 -20.71 2.33 -25.41
CA VAL A 316 -20.72 1.94 -26.82
C VAL A 316 -20.67 3.17 -27.72
N TYR A 317 -19.83 3.11 -28.74
CA TYR A 317 -19.75 4.07 -29.85
C TYR A 317 -20.19 3.41 -31.15
N ILE A 318 -20.91 4.15 -31.98
CA ILE A 318 -21.30 3.67 -33.32
C ILE A 318 -20.20 4.03 -34.30
N LEU A 319 -19.62 3.01 -34.93
CA LEU A 319 -18.66 3.16 -36.00
C LEU A 319 -19.31 2.85 -37.34
N ARG A 320 -18.84 3.49 -38.41
CA ARG A 320 -19.16 3.15 -39.80
C ARG A 320 -17.89 2.72 -40.53
N CYS A 321 -17.93 1.56 -41.18
CA CYS A 321 -16.87 1.17 -42.10
C CYS A 321 -16.94 1.99 -43.39
N ARG A 322 -15.85 2.69 -43.76
CA ARG A 322 -15.82 3.43 -45.03
C ARG A 322 -15.68 2.55 -46.27
N ARG A 323 -15.38 1.25 -46.11
CA ARG A 323 -15.23 0.30 -47.22
C ARG A 323 -16.55 -0.36 -47.62
N CYS A 324 -17.34 -0.84 -46.67
CA CYS A 324 -18.61 -1.53 -46.93
C CYS A 324 -19.86 -0.82 -46.39
N GLY A 325 -19.70 0.28 -45.64
CA GLY A 325 -20.83 1.03 -45.07
C GLY A 325 -21.40 0.48 -43.77
N GLU A 326 -20.99 -0.71 -43.33
CA GLU A 326 -21.50 -1.38 -42.13
C GLU A 326 -21.39 -0.51 -40.88
N ARG A 327 -22.49 -0.45 -40.10
CA ARG A 327 -22.56 0.29 -38.83
C ARG A 327 -22.63 -0.67 -37.65
N TYR A 328 -21.76 -0.48 -36.67
CA TYR A 328 -21.65 -1.41 -35.55
C TYR A 328 -21.11 -0.75 -34.28
N GLY A 329 -21.44 -1.32 -33.11
CA GLY A 329 -20.99 -0.84 -31.82
C GLY A 329 -19.57 -1.28 -31.44
N ALA A 330 -18.81 -0.42 -30.77
CA ALA A 330 -17.52 -0.74 -30.16
C ALA A 330 -17.28 0.04 -28.85
N ASN A 331 -16.48 -0.50 -27.93
CA ASN A 331 -16.04 0.23 -26.74
C ASN A 331 -15.12 1.39 -27.13
N GLY A 332 -15.19 2.49 -26.36
CA GLY A 332 -14.31 3.64 -26.52
C GLY A 332 -12.81 3.31 -26.43
N SER A 333 -12.44 2.36 -25.56
CA SER A 333 -11.10 1.78 -25.40
C SER A 333 -10.54 1.16 -26.68
N ASP A 334 -11.41 0.63 -27.56
CA ASP A 334 -11.00 -0.20 -28.70
C ASP A 334 -11.04 0.49 -30.06
N ILE A 335 -11.62 1.69 -30.14
CA ILE A 335 -11.91 2.37 -31.42
C ILE A 335 -10.66 2.47 -32.32
N PHE A 336 -9.50 2.81 -31.74
CA PHE A 336 -8.25 3.02 -32.45
C PHE A 336 -7.69 1.77 -33.16
N GLN A 337 -8.13 0.58 -32.75
CA GLN A 337 -7.66 -0.72 -33.27
C GLN A 337 -8.78 -1.56 -33.90
N ARG A 338 -10.04 -1.11 -33.79
CA ARG A 338 -11.21 -1.85 -34.25
C ARG A 338 -11.12 -2.18 -35.74
N ARG A 339 -11.63 -3.35 -36.15
CA ARG A 339 -11.79 -3.76 -37.56
C ARG A 339 -13.26 -4.00 -37.86
N CYS A 340 -13.67 -3.77 -39.11
CA CYS A 340 -15.05 -4.01 -39.53
C CYS A 340 -15.43 -5.50 -39.40
N PRO A 341 -16.54 -5.85 -38.73
CA PRO A 341 -17.01 -7.23 -38.63
C PRO A 341 -17.47 -7.81 -39.97
N ALA A 342 -18.03 -7.00 -40.87
CA ALA A 342 -18.57 -7.47 -42.14
C ALA A 342 -17.49 -7.75 -43.20
N CYS A 343 -16.48 -6.87 -43.34
CA CYS A 343 -15.51 -6.94 -44.45
C CYS A 343 -14.04 -6.99 -44.01
N GLY A 344 -13.76 -6.97 -42.70
CA GLY A 344 -12.40 -6.84 -42.16
C GLY A 344 -12.04 -7.92 -41.14
N ALA A 345 -12.83 -9.00 -41.07
CA ALA A 345 -12.71 -10.06 -40.07
C ALA A 345 -12.64 -9.53 -38.62
N GLY A 346 -13.34 -8.41 -38.35
CA GLY A 346 -13.46 -7.85 -37.01
C GLY A 346 -14.37 -8.69 -36.12
N ARG A 347 -14.20 -8.59 -34.80
CA ARG A 347 -15.15 -9.22 -33.85
C ARG A 347 -16.55 -8.61 -34.06
N PRO A 348 -17.63 -9.36 -33.76
CA PRO A 348 -19.01 -8.83 -33.82
C PRO A 348 -19.16 -7.49 -33.08
N GLY A 349 -20.03 -6.62 -33.60
CA GLY A 349 -20.37 -5.34 -32.97
C GLY A 349 -21.12 -5.52 -31.66
N LEU A 350 -20.97 -4.55 -30.75
CA LEU A 350 -21.84 -4.46 -29.58
C LEU A 350 -23.25 -3.99 -30.01
N PRO A 351 -24.30 -4.33 -29.24
CA PRO A 351 -25.65 -3.83 -29.48
C PRO A 351 -25.65 -2.29 -29.60
N ILE A 352 -26.36 -1.78 -30.60
CA ILE A 352 -26.55 -0.35 -30.84
C ILE A 352 -28.05 -0.04 -30.85
N ASP A 353 -28.39 1.18 -30.50
CA ASP A 353 -29.72 1.73 -30.71
C ASP A 353 -29.97 1.96 -32.20
N HIS A 354 -31.08 1.43 -32.72
CA HIS A 354 -31.58 1.76 -34.05
C HIS A 354 -32.30 3.11 -33.95
N ALA A 355 -31.52 4.20 -33.95
CA ALA A 355 -32.01 5.56 -34.12
C ALA A 355 -31.69 6.08 -35.52
#